data_AF-A0A1V2PZK8-F1
#
_entry.id   AF-A0A1V2PZK8-F1
#
_cell.length_a   1.000
_cell.length_b   1.000
_cell.length_c   1.000
_cell.angle_alpha   90.00
_cell.angle_beta   90.00
_cell.angle_gamma   90.00
#
_symmetry.space_group_name_H-M   'P 1'
#
loop_
_entity.id
_entity.type
_entity.pdbx_description
1 polymer ?
#
loop_
_entity_poly.entity_id
_entity_poly.type
_entity_poly.pdbx_seq_one_letter_code
_entity_poly.pdbx_strand_id
1 'polypeptide(L)'
;MIAFEPAGFSILGARFILWSLREMFQWLLPMPILRRVATGDPTVRHAFRPLLFSSLKYKQHVPPQHVFTDEELRAIDVPTYLILGERSVAHRSDEVAHRVTALNPNIRTEIVPKGTHSFSMRMPHIITSRILDLVQCRTGS
;
A
#
# COMPACT_ATOMS: atom_id res chain seq x y z
N MET A 1 -10.26 -11.78 -8.17
CA MET A 1 -9.45 -11.38 -7.00
C MET A 1 -9.28 -9.87 -7.02
N ILE A 2 -9.28 -9.19 -5.87
CA ILE A 2 -8.96 -7.76 -5.77
C ILE A 2 -7.75 -7.60 -4.84
N ALA A 3 -6.76 -6.83 -5.26
CA ALA A 3 -5.54 -6.60 -4.49
C ALA A 3 -5.22 -5.11 -4.44
N PHE A 4 -4.95 -4.61 -3.23
CA PHE A 4 -4.67 -3.20 -2.95
C PHE A 4 -3.21 -3.06 -2.53
N GLU A 5 -2.45 -2.19 -3.21
CA GLU A 5 -1.02 -1.97 -2.92
C GLU A 5 -0.22 -3.27 -2.68
N PRO A 6 -0.31 -4.26 -3.58
CA PRO A 6 0.43 -5.49 -3.42
C PRO A 6 1.95 -5.23 -3.37
N ALA A 7 2.61 -5.88 -2.41
CA ALA A 7 4.06 -5.99 -2.41
C ALA A 7 4.55 -6.91 -3.55
N GLY A 8 5.87 -6.97 -3.76
CA GLY A 8 6.47 -7.90 -4.73
C GLY A 8 6.56 -7.38 -6.16
N PHE A 9 6.26 -6.11 -6.40
CA PHE A 9 6.55 -5.46 -7.69
C PHE A 9 7.91 -4.74 -7.73
N SER A 10 8.55 -4.61 -6.57
CA SER A 10 9.86 -3.99 -6.39
C SER A 10 10.44 -4.39 -5.04
N ILE A 11 11.76 -4.30 -4.91
CA ILE A 11 12.44 -4.37 -3.62
C ILE A 11 12.18 -3.04 -2.89
N LEU A 12 11.83 -3.09 -1.61
CA LEU A 12 11.64 -1.89 -0.80
C LEU A 12 12.99 -1.19 -0.60
N GLY A 13 13.26 -0.21 -1.45
CA GLY A 13 14.52 0.53 -1.47
C GLY A 13 14.57 1.70 -0.49
N ALA A 14 15.65 2.49 -0.59
CA ALA A 14 15.93 3.64 0.28
C ALA A 14 14.78 4.67 0.36
N ARG A 15 13.99 4.84 -0.71
CA ARG A 15 12.81 5.74 -0.71
C ARG A 15 11.75 5.31 0.30
N PHE A 16 11.51 4.00 0.41
CA PHE A 16 10.59 3.43 1.39
C PHE A 16 11.13 3.60 2.82
N ILE A 17 12.44 3.37 3.00
CA ILE A 17 13.11 3.56 4.30
C ILE A 17 13.02 5.02 4.73
N LEU A 18 13.35 5.97 3.84
CA LEU A 18 13.31 7.40 4.14
C LEU A 18 11.89 7.88 4.45
N TRP A 19 10.89 7.40 3.70
CA TRP A 19 9.49 7.67 3.99
C TRP A 19 9.06 7.10 5.34
N SER A 20 9.42 5.85 5.64
CA SER A 20 9.13 5.19 6.93
C SER A 20 9.78 5.91 8.10
N LEU A 21 11.04 6.31 7.96
CA LEU A 21 11.76 7.11 8.95
C LEU A 21 11.06 8.46 9.15
N ARG A 22 10.71 9.17 8.09
CA ARG A 22 9.96 10.43 8.18
C ARG A 22 8.63 10.26 8.91
N GLU A 23 7.87 9.20 8.60
CA GLU A 23 6.62 8.92 9.30
C GLU A 23 6.89 8.62 10.78
N MET A 24 7.88 7.79 11.11
CA MET A 24 8.25 7.49 12.50
C MET A 24 8.74 8.73 13.27
N PHE A 25 9.49 9.62 12.64
CA PHE A 25 9.94 10.88 13.26
C PHE A 25 8.76 11.79 13.62
N GLN A 26 7.66 11.77 12.86
CA GLN A 26 6.48 12.54 13.25
C GLN A 26 5.91 12.08 14.59
N TRP A 27 6.11 10.82 15.00
CA TRP A 27 5.60 10.28 16.26
C TRP A 27 6.40 10.74 17.48
N LEU A 28 7.58 11.35 17.25
CA LEU A 28 8.41 11.96 18.29
C LEU A 28 8.13 13.45 18.48
N LEU A 29 7.37 14.07 17.58
CA LEU A 29 7.09 15.51 17.62
C LEU A 29 6.16 15.87 18.79
N PRO A 30 6.34 17.05 19.40
CA PRO A 30 5.39 17.60 20.37
C PRO A 30 3.99 17.81 19.76
N MET A 31 2.93 17.60 20.55
CA MET A 31 1.52 17.86 20.20
C MET A 31 1.24 19.15 19.41
N PRO A 32 1.78 20.34 19.77
CA PRO A 32 1.51 21.57 19.02
C PRO A 32 2.08 21.56 17.60
N ILE A 33 3.14 20.79 17.35
CA ILE A 33 3.71 20.61 16.02
C ILE A 33 2.92 19.54 15.27
N LEU A 34 2.65 18.39 15.90
CA LEU A 34 1.83 17.32 15.34
C LEU A 34 0.50 17.81 14.78
N ARG A 35 -0.24 18.66 15.53
CA ARG A 35 -1.51 19.25 15.06
C ARG A 35 -1.41 20.02 13.74
N ARG A 36 -0.21 20.51 13.38
CA ARG A 36 0.02 21.25 12.14
C ARG A 36 0.54 20.41 10.98
N VAL A 37 1.25 19.31 11.26
CA VAL A 37 1.93 18.51 10.21
C VAL A 37 1.42 17.08 10.06
N ALA A 38 0.79 16.50 11.08
CA ALA A 38 0.32 15.14 11.02
C ALA A 38 -1.05 15.04 10.34
N THR A 39 -1.14 14.17 9.34
CA THR A 39 -2.42 13.70 8.82
C THR A 39 -3.02 12.66 9.79
N GLY A 40 -4.19 12.96 10.37
CA GLY A 40 -4.93 12.09 11.30
C GLY A 40 -4.98 12.61 12.74
N ASP A 41 -5.57 11.84 13.65
CA ASP A 41 -5.70 12.22 15.07
C ASP A 41 -4.35 12.15 15.81
N PRO A 42 -3.84 13.28 16.35
CA PRO A 42 -2.58 13.31 17.11
C PRO A 42 -2.60 12.47 18.39
N THR A 43 -3.77 12.28 19.01
CA THR A 43 -3.91 11.58 20.29
C THR A 43 -3.64 10.09 20.14
N VAL A 44 -4.14 9.49 19.05
CA VAL A 44 -3.87 8.11 18.66
C VAL A 44 -2.36 7.88 18.57
N ARG A 45 -1.63 8.76 17.87
CA ARG A 45 -0.17 8.63 17.70
C ARG A 45 0.59 8.60 19.03
N HIS A 46 0.19 9.44 19.99
CA HIS A 46 0.81 9.44 21.32
C HIS A 46 0.49 8.17 22.13
N ALA A 47 -0.73 7.66 22.02
CA ALA A 47 -1.13 6.43 22.70
C ALA A 47 -0.34 5.20 22.22
N PHE A 48 0.00 5.14 20.93
CA PHE A 48 0.79 4.05 20.35
C PHE A 48 2.31 4.22 20.50
N ARG A 49 2.80 5.36 20.98
CA ARG A 49 4.24 5.63 21.19
C ARG A 49 4.96 4.60 22.06
N PRO A 50 4.45 4.16 23.23
CA PRO A 50 5.12 3.11 24.02
C PRO A 50 5.17 1.76 23.30
N LEU A 51 4.14 1.41 22.51
CA LEU A 51 4.13 0.18 21.70
C LEU A 51 5.23 0.21 20.64
N LEU A 52 5.43 1.35 19.96
CA LEU A 52 6.51 1.54 19.00
C LEU A 52 7.88 1.27 19.67
N PHE A 53 8.16 1.89 20.81
CA PHE A 53 9.44 1.70 21.51
C PHE A 53 9.61 0.27 22.06
N SER A 54 8.52 -0.37 22.48
CA SER A 54 8.55 -1.78 22.88
C SER A 54 8.86 -2.69 21.70
N SER A 55 8.34 -2.37 20.50
CA SER A 55 8.57 -3.15 19.29
C SER A 55 10.01 -3.09 18.80
N LEU A 56 10.76 -2.02 19.07
CA LEU A 56 12.19 -1.91 18.73
C LEU A 56 13.06 -2.95 19.47
N LYS A 57 12.60 -3.46 20.62
CA LYS A 57 13.29 -4.52 21.36
C LYS A 57 13.11 -5.90 20.71
N TYR A 58 12.13 -6.02 19.83
CA TYR A 58 11.83 -7.26 19.14
C TYR A 58 12.58 -7.31 17.82
N LYS A 59 13.43 -8.34 17.63
CA LYS A 59 14.03 -8.62 16.32
C LYS A 59 12.96 -9.19 15.41
N GLN A 60 12.30 -8.31 14.66
CA GLN A 60 11.35 -8.71 13.62
C GLN A 60 12.08 -9.57 12.59
N HIS A 61 11.67 -10.82 12.45
CA HIS A 61 12.10 -11.66 11.35
C HIS A 61 11.27 -11.28 10.12
N VAL A 62 11.82 -10.38 9.31
CA VAL A 62 11.14 -9.94 8.09
C VAL A 62 11.28 -11.05 7.05
N PRO A 63 10.17 -11.60 6.52
CA PRO A 63 10.26 -12.59 5.47
C PRO A 63 11.00 -12.02 4.24
N PRO A 64 11.73 -12.85 3.49
CA PRO A 64 12.45 -12.40 2.31
C PRO A 64 11.48 -11.75 1.32
N GLN A 65 11.90 -10.61 0.76
CA GLN A 65 11.11 -9.93 -0.25
C GLN A 65 11.18 -10.74 -1.55
N HIS A 66 10.04 -11.24 -2.01
CA HIS A 66 9.92 -11.90 -3.29
C HIS A 66 9.38 -10.91 -4.32
N VAL A 67 10.08 -10.77 -5.44
CA VAL A 67 9.62 -9.95 -6.56
C VAL A 67 9.03 -10.87 -7.61
N PHE A 68 7.77 -10.62 -7.99
CA PHE A 68 7.09 -11.42 -9.01
C PHE A 68 7.83 -11.34 -10.34
N THR A 69 8.17 -12.51 -10.85
CA THR A 69 8.70 -12.72 -12.20
C THR A 69 7.59 -12.57 -13.24
N ASP A 70 7.96 -12.35 -14.50
CA ASP A 70 6.96 -12.28 -15.57
C ASP A 70 6.19 -13.59 -15.73
N GLU A 71 6.84 -14.72 -15.47
CA GLU A 71 6.21 -16.05 -15.57
C GLU A 71 5.13 -16.24 -14.50
N GLU A 72 5.41 -15.85 -13.27
CA GLU A 72 4.43 -15.88 -12.18
C GLU A 72 3.23 -14.97 -12.46
N LEU A 73 3.46 -13.81 -13.10
CA LEU A 73 2.38 -12.92 -13.49
C LEU A 73 1.54 -13.47 -14.66
N ARG A 74 2.17 -14.16 -15.62
CA ARG A 74 1.45 -14.86 -16.71
C ARG A 74 0.61 -16.01 -16.20
N ALA A 75 1.08 -16.73 -15.19
CA ALA A 75 0.39 -17.88 -14.60
C ALA A 75 -0.88 -17.52 -13.80
N ILE A 76 -1.26 -16.24 -13.70
CA ILE A 76 -2.49 -15.82 -13.03
C ILE A 76 -3.69 -16.10 -13.95
N ASP A 77 -4.40 -17.18 -13.67
CA ASP A 77 -5.56 -17.63 -14.47
C ASP A 77 -6.91 -17.06 -14.00
N VAL A 78 -6.92 -16.32 -12.89
CA VAL A 78 -8.15 -15.73 -12.33
C VAL A 78 -8.25 -14.25 -12.66
N PRO A 79 -9.46 -13.74 -13.01
CA PRO A 79 -9.68 -12.30 -13.17
C PRO A 79 -9.22 -11.53 -11.92
N THR A 80 -8.26 -10.63 -12.10
CA THR A 80 -7.59 -9.93 -11.00
C THR A 80 -7.67 -8.42 -11.21
N TYR A 81 -8.09 -7.70 -10.18
CA TYR A 81 -8.17 -6.24 -10.16
C TYR A 81 -7.11 -5.68 -9.22
N LEU A 82 -6.13 -4.98 -9.79
CA LEU A 82 -5.00 -4.38 -9.07
C LEU A 82 -5.27 -2.90 -8.84
N ILE A 83 -5.32 -2.47 -7.59
CA ILE A 83 -5.50 -1.05 -7.25
C ILE A 83 -4.21 -0.52 -6.65
N LEU A 84 -3.62 0.45 -7.36
CA LEU A 84 -2.34 1.07 -7.06
C LEU A 84 -2.55 2.55 -6.70
N GLY A 85 -1.76 3.09 -5.80
CA GLY A 85 -1.75 4.50 -5.46
C GLY A 85 -0.71 5.24 -6.29
N GLU A 86 -1.11 6.31 -6.97
CA GLU A 86 -0.25 7.15 -7.83
C GLU A 86 1.13 7.48 -7.22
N ARG A 87 1.15 7.72 -5.90
CA ARG A 87 2.33 8.13 -5.13
C ARG A 87 2.84 6.99 -4.24
N SER A 88 2.69 5.74 -4.69
CA SER A 88 3.23 4.61 -3.95
C SER A 88 4.74 4.77 -3.79
N VAL A 89 5.21 4.58 -2.56
CA VAL A 89 6.64 4.61 -2.23
C VAL A 89 7.29 3.25 -2.50
N ALA A 90 6.49 2.19 -2.55
CA ALA A 90 6.94 0.82 -2.78
C ALA A 90 7.42 0.64 -4.23
N HIS A 91 6.62 1.02 -5.21
CA HIS A 91 6.88 0.82 -6.64
C HIS A 91 6.51 2.06 -7.47
N ARG A 92 6.73 2.01 -8.78
CA ARG A 92 6.22 3.02 -9.73
C ARG A 92 4.94 2.48 -10.35
N SER A 93 3.80 3.04 -9.95
CA SER A 93 2.48 2.48 -10.27
C SER A 93 2.21 2.41 -11.77
N ASP A 94 2.66 3.38 -12.56
CA ASP A 94 2.51 3.36 -14.02
C ASP A 94 3.31 2.22 -14.66
N GLU A 95 4.55 1.98 -14.22
CA GLU A 95 5.40 0.90 -14.73
C GLU A 95 4.82 -0.47 -14.37
N VAL A 96 4.32 -0.60 -13.14
CA VAL A 96 3.65 -1.83 -12.68
C VAL A 96 2.39 -2.07 -13.50
N ALA A 97 1.53 -1.06 -13.63
CA ALA A 97 0.29 -1.15 -14.39
C ALA A 97 0.57 -1.59 -15.83
N HIS A 98 1.51 -0.92 -16.51
CA HIS A 98 1.90 -1.26 -17.87
C HIS A 98 2.44 -2.69 -17.98
N ARG A 99 3.35 -3.10 -17.09
CA ARG A 99 3.94 -4.45 -17.09
C ARG A 99 2.87 -5.53 -16.92
N VAL A 100 1.99 -5.42 -15.93
CA VAL A 100 1.02 -6.48 -15.64
C VAL A 100 -0.06 -6.57 -16.73
N THR A 101 -0.54 -5.44 -17.26
CA THR A 101 -1.56 -5.46 -18.33
C THR A 101 -1.00 -5.95 -19.66
N ALA A 102 0.29 -5.72 -19.93
CA ALA A 102 0.96 -6.24 -21.12
C ALA A 102 1.22 -7.75 -21.05
N LEU A 103 1.46 -8.28 -19.84
CA LEU A 103 1.78 -9.69 -19.63
C LEU A 103 0.56 -10.59 -19.51
N ASN A 104 -0.53 -10.11 -18.91
CA ASN A 104 -1.69 -10.95 -18.63
C ASN A 104 -3.02 -10.19 -18.81
N PRO A 105 -3.86 -10.59 -19.79
CA PRO A 105 -5.14 -9.93 -20.06
C PRO A 105 -6.19 -10.13 -18.95
N ASN A 106 -6.01 -11.10 -18.06
CA ASN A 106 -6.88 -11.32 -16.91
C ASN A 106 -6.67 -10.28 -15.79
N ILE A 107 -5.59 -9.49 -15.88
CA ILE A 107 -5.25 -8.47 -14.89
C ILE A 107 -5.70 -7.11 -15.40
N ARG A 108 -6.59 -6.47 -14.63
CA ARG A 108 -6.99 -5.08 -14.81
C ARG A 108 -6.39 -4.22 -13.72
N THR A 109 -6.04 -2.99 -14.03
CA THR A 109 -5.38 -2.08 -13.08
C THR A 109 -6.13 -0.75 -12.95
N GLU A 110 -6.09 -0.17 -11.76
CA GLU A 110 -6.58 1.18 -11.46
C GLU A 110 -5.51 1.92 -10.66
N ILE A 111 -5.23 3.16 -11.02
CA ILE A 111 -4.33 4.04 -10.26
C ILE A 111 -5.17 5.11 -9.55
N VAL A 112 -5.17 5.09 -8.22
CA VAL A 112 -5.88 6.04 -7.37
C VAL A 112 -5.07 7.33 -7.24
N PRO A 113 -5.59 8.49 -7.71
CA PRO A 113 -4.89 9.77 -7.60
C PRO A 113 -4.62 10.13 -6.13
N LYS A 114 -3.44 10.69 -5.86
CA LYS A 114 -2.95 11.02 -4.51
C LYS A 114 -2.84 9.83 -3.54
N GLY A 115 -3.15 8.61 -4.00
CA GLY A 115 -2.97 7.39 -3.24
C GLY A 115 -1.48 7.15 -2.95
N THR A 116 -1.14 6.89 -1.69
CA THR A 116 0.20 6.45 -1.28
C THR A 116 0.14 4.99 -0.84
N HIS A 117 1.26 4.37 -0.48
CA HIS A 117 1.26 3.01 0.07
C HIS A 117 0.26 2.75 1.21
N SER A 118 0.00 3.73 2.08
CA SER A 118 -1.00 3.64 3.16
C SER A 118 -2.40 4.16 2.79
N PHE A 119 -2.73 4.30 1.49
CA PHE A 119 -4.04 4.87 1.10
C PHE A 119 -5.19 3.98 1.54
N SER A 120 -4.97 2.68 1.70
CA SER A 120 -5.99 1.76 2.21
C SER A 120 -6.51 2.14 3.59
N MET A 121 -5.62 2.69 4.42
CA MET A 121 -5.98 3.19 5.75
C MET A 121 -6.54 4.62 5.71
N ARG A 122 -6.10 5.44 4.73
CA ARG A 122 -6.47 6.87 4.66
C ARG A 122 -7.72 7.16 3.84
N MET A 123 -8.07 6.28 2.92
CA MET A 123 -9.17 6.41 1.98
C MET A 123 -10.02 5.13 1.98
N PRO A 124 -10.50 4.66 3.15
CA PRO A 124 -11.22 3.38 3.26
C PRO A 124 -12.49 3.35 2.39
N HIS A 125 -13.14 4.50 2.20
CA HIS A 125 -14.33 4.62 1.36
C HIS A 125 -14.09 4.21 -0.10
N ILE A 126 -12.93 4.55 -0.68
CA ILE A 126 -12.57 4.13 -2.06
C ILE A 126 -12.37 2.62 -2.13
N ILE A 127 -11.73 2.04 -1.11
CA ILE A 127 -11.54 0.59 -1.04
C ILE A 127 -12.89 -0.12 -0.95
N THR A 128 -13.73 0.32 -0.01
CA THR A 128 -15.04 -0.28 0.20
C THR A 128 -15.90 -0.16 -1.05
N SER A 129 -15.94 1.00 -1.72
CA SER A 129 -16.72 1.15 -2.96
C SER A 129 -16.22 0.21 -4.06
N ARG A 130 -14.91 0.09 -4.27
CA ARG A 130 -14.35 -0.78 -5.32
C ARG A 130 -14.58 -2.26 -5.07
N ILE A 131 -14.54 -2.68 -3.81
CA ILE A 131 -14.91 -4.06 -3.44
C ILE A 131 -16.39 -4.31 -3.77
N LEU A 132 -17.28 -3.37 -3.41
CA LEU A 132 -18.72 -3.50 -3.68
C LEU A 132 -19.01 -3.52 -5.18
N ASP A 133 -18.39 -2.63 -5.96
CA ASP A 133 -18.51 -2.59 -7.43
C ASP A 133 -18.12 -3.95 -8.06
N LEU A 134 -17.00 -4.53 -7.60
CA LEU A 134 -16.49 -5.80 -8.10
C LEU A 134 -17.41 -6.98 -7.75
N VAL A 135 -17.98 -6.99 -6.53
CA VAL A 135 -18.94 -8.02 -6.11
C VAL A 135 -20.23 -7.92 -6.93
N GLN A 136 -20.76 -6.71 -7.10
CA GLN A 136 -22.00 -6.48 -7.86
C GLN A 136 -21.86 -6.85 -9.34
N CYS A 137 -20.73 -6.51 -9.96
CA CYS A 137 -20.42 -6.89 -11.34
C CYS A 137 -20.30 -8.42 -11.52
N ARG A 138 -19.93 -9.16 -10.47
CA ARG A 138 -19.84 -10.63 -10.48
C ARG A 138 -21.19 -11.33 -10.30
N THR A 139 -22.09 -10.73 -9.54
CA THR A 139 -23.42 -11.31 -9.24
C THR A 139 -24.47 -11.02 -10.31
N GLY A 140 -24.24 -10.02 -11.16
CA GLY A 140 -25.13 -9.66 -12.27
C GLY A 140 -24.87 -10.38 -13.59
N SER A 141 -24.10 -11.48 -13.57
CA SER A 141 -23.72 -12.26 -14.76
C SER A 141 -24.13 -13.73 -14.65
#